data_AF-A0A147B8P4-F1
#
_entry.id   AF-A0A147B8P4-F1
#
_cell.length_a   1.000
_cell.length_b   1.000
_cell.length_c   1.000
_cell.angle_alpha   90.00
_cell.angle_beta   90.00
_cell.angle_gamma   90.00
#
_symmetry.space_group_name_H-M   'P 1'
#
loop_
_entity.id
_entity.type
_entity.pdbx_description
1 polymer ?
#
loop_
_entity_poly.entity_id
_entity_poly.type
_entity_poly.pdbx_seq_one_letter_code
_entity_poly.pdbx_strand_id
1 'polypeptide(L)'
;SQYAIDVLPVYGQDKYLLLHEVDVLGSGNDSMTPIELHCDVVCLMFDSSHPRSFEYVARTYLKHLSGSSVPVLVVGAKGDRGTVRQDYPLQPAEFCSRHRLPPPQRFSCALRPQVPRDVYIKLATMAAYPRLLDMPTDTTLWLQAGLGVAATAL
;
A
#
# COMPACT_ATOMS: atom_id res chain seq x y z
N SER A 1 -15.24 -14.15 -0.43
CA SER A 1 -15.41 -13.45 0.86
C SER A 1 -14.93 -12.04 0.65
N GLN A 2 -15.73 -11.01 0.94
CA GLN A 2 -15.34 -9.60 0.74
C GLN A 2 -14.42 -9.06 1.84
N TYR A 3 -14.30 -9.80 2.94
CA TYR A 3 -13.50 -9.41 4.09
C TYR A 3 -12.48 -10.50 4.43
N ALA A 4 -11.30 -10.06 4.86
CA ALA A 4 -10.25 -10.87 5.45
C ALA A 4 -9.68 -10.15 6.67
N ILE A 5 -9.37 -10.89 7.72
CA ILE A 5 -8.76 -10.36 8.94
C ILE A 5 -7.60 -11.25 9.37
N ASP A 6 -6.49 -10.64 9.74
CA ASP A 6 -5.35 -11.33 10.34
C ASP A 6 -4.64 -10.42 11.36
N VAL A 7 -3.84 -11.02 12.23
CA VAL A 7 -2.99 -10.30 13.19
C VAL A 7 -1.59 -10.13 12.62
N LEU A 8 -1.07 -8.92 12.71
CA LEU A 8 0.26 -8.57 12.19
C LEU A 8 1.06 -7.80 13.26
N PRO A 9 2.36 -8.07 13.39
CA PRO A 9 3.23 -7.32 14.28
C PRO A 9 3.59 -5.96 13.65
N VAL A 10 3.34 -4.88 14.38
CA VAL A 10 3.73 -3.51 14.03
C VAL A 10 4.51 -2.92 15.20
N TYR A 11 5.81 -2.69 15.03
CA TYR A 11 6.72 -2.20 16.08
C TYR A 11 6.63 -2.98 17.39
N GLY A 12 6.55 -4.32 17.30
CA GLY A 12 6.46 -5.21 18.46
C GLY A 12 5.07 -5.25 19.13
N GLN A 13 4.06 -4.62 18.54
CA GLN A 13 2.67 -4.73 18.97
C GLN A 13 1.84 -5.50 17.95
N ASP A 14 1.02 -6.42 18.43
CA ASP A 14 0.04 -7.11 17.59
C ASP A 14 -1.11 -6.17 17.24
N LYS A 15 -1.40 -6.05 15.94
CA LYS A 15 -2.51 -5.25 15.39
C LYS A 15 -3.38 -6.13 14.50
N TYR A 16 -4.69 -5.95 14.58
CA TYR A 16 -5.63 -6.56 13.64
C TYR A 16 -5.70 -5.71 12.37
N LEU A 17 -5.44 -6.33 11.22
CA LEU A 17 -5.66 -5.72 9.91
C LEU A 17 -6.90 -6.35 9.28
N LEU A 18 -7.94 -5.53 9.09
CA LEU A 18 -9.15 -5.91 8.36
C LEU A 18 -9.05 -5.37 6.93
N LEU A 19 -9.03 -6.28 5.97
CA LEU A 19 -9.09 -5.96 4.55
C LEU A 19 -10.52 -6.12 4.06
N HIS A 20 -11.04 -5.08 3.41
CA HIS A 20 -12.32 -5.06 2.74
C HIS A 20 -12.08 -4.88 1.24
N GLU A 21 -12.49 -5.86 0.44
CA GLU A 21 -12.45 -5.79 -1.02
C GLU A 21 -13.61 -4.94 -1.52
N VAL A 22 -13.30 -3.88 -2.27
CA VAL A 22 -14.29 -2.94 -2.82
C VAL A 22 -14.32 -3.07 -4.34
N ASP A 23 -15.45 -3.54 -4.87
CA ASP A 23 -15.69 -3.67 -6.31
C ASP A 23 -16.17 -2.34 -6.90
N VAL A 24 -15.22 -1.52 -7.31
CA VAL A 24 -15.52 -0.18 -7.86
C VAL A 24 -15.96 -0.26 -9.35
N LEU A 25 -15.78 -1.42 -10.02
CA LEU A 25 -16.17 -1.67 -11.42
C LEU A 25 -17.61 -2.20 -11.58
N GLY A 26 -18.17 -2.83 -10.54
CA GLY A 26 -19.49 -3.49 -10.61
C GLY A 26 -20.67 -2.55 -10.34
N SER A 27 -20.40 -1.45 -9.65
CA SER A 27 -21.40 -0.48 -9.24
C SER A 27 -21.52 0.54 -10.37
N GLY A 28 -22.59 0.47 -11.18
CA GLY A 28 -22.84 1.37 -12.32
C GLY A 28 -22.91 2.88 -11.97
N ASN A 29 -22.71 3.23 -10.71
CA ASN A 29 -22.35 4.55 -10.24
C ASN A 29 -20.82 4.66 -10.16
N ASP A 30 -20.27 5.54 -10.99
CA ASP A 30 -18.85 5.91 -11.01
C ASP A 30 -18.38 6.61 -9.69
N SER A 31 -19.15 6.51 -8.61
CA SER A 31 -18.95 7.17 -7.31
C SER A 31 -18.84 6.11 -6.23
N MET A 32 -17.67 6.02 -5.60
CA MET A 32 -17.53 5.35 -4.31
C MET A 32 -18.45 6.06 -3.30
N THR A 33 -19.14 5.31 -2.46
CA THR A 33 -19.93 5.92 -1.39
C THR A 33 -18.99 6.49 -0.31
N PRO A 34 -19.34 7.58 0.40
CA PRO A 34 -18.50 8.12 1.48
C PRO A 34 -18.18 7.09 2.59
N ILE A 35 -19.03 6.06 2.74
CA ILE A 35 -18.84 4.95 3.68
C ILE A 35 -17.69 4.04 3.25
N GLU A 36 -17.50 3.80 1.94
CA GLU A 36 -16.38 3.02 1.41
C GLU A 36 -15.03 3.74 1.56
N LEU A 37 -15.07 5.07 1.72
CA LEU A 37 -13.89 5.91 1.92
C LEU A 37 -13.55 6.14 3.40
N HIS A 38 -14.35 5.62 4.33
CA HIS A 38 -14.09 5.73 5.77
C HIS A 38 -13.20 4.56 6.23
N CYS A 39 -11.92 4.62 5.87
CA CYS A 39 -10.92 3.63 6.26
C CYS A 39 -9.63 4.30 6.75
N ASP A 40 -8.84 3.55 7.53
CA ASP A 40 -7.57 4.05 8.09
C ASP A 40 -6.43 4.07 7.05
N VAL A 41 -6.53 3.24 6.01
CA VAL A 41 -5.56 3.14 4.92
C VAL A 41 -6.24 2.60 3.66
N VAL A 42 -5.86 3.13 2.49
CA VAL A 42 -6.32 2.64 1.18
C VAL A 42 -5.22 1.88 0.48
N CYS A 43 -5.54 0.68 -0.01
CA CYS A 43 -4.70 -0.10 -0.91
C CYS A 43 -5.24 0.00 -2.35
N LEU A 44 -4.54 0.72 -3.22
CA LEU A 44 -4.90 0.80 -4.64
C LEU A 44 -4.09 -0.25 -5.42
N MET A 45 -4.78 -1.23 -5.98
CA MET A 45 -4.14 -2.37 -6.64
C MET A 45 -4.32 -2.30 -8.16
N PHE A 46 -3.25 -2.59 -8.89
CA PHE A 46 -3.27 -2.77 -10.35
C PHE A 46 -2.54 -4.06 -10.74
N ASP A 47 -2.78 -4.55 -11.94
CA ASP A 47 -2.11 -5.74 -12.48
C ASP A 47 -0.85 -5.32 -13.26
N SER A 48 0.32 -5.63 -12.71
CA SER A 48 1.60 -5.27 -13.34
C SER A 48 1.82 -5.93 -14.71
N SER A 49 1.05 -6.98 -15.04
CA SER A 49 1.07 -7.67 -16.33
C SER A 49 0.00 -7.19 -17.32
N HIS A 50 -0.90 -6.29 -16.91
CA HIS A 50 -1.96 -5.74 -17.75
C HIS A 50 -1.76 -4.23 -17.99
N PRO A 51 -1.55 -3.79 -19.24
CA PRO A 51 -1.09 -2.42 -19.53
C PRO A 51 -2.13 -1.35 -19.21
N ARG A 52 -3.43 -1.66 -19.24
CA ARG A 52 -4.51 -0.69 -18.96
C ARG A 52 -5.01 -0.70 -17.51
N SER A 53 -4.42 -1.50 -16.63
CA SER A 53 -4.94 -1.65 -15.28
C SER A 53 -4.60 -0.46 -14.37
N PHE A 54 -3.47 0.21 -14.59
CA PHE A 54 -3.05 1.34 -13.76
C PHE A 54 -3.88 2.61 -13.96
N GLU A 55 -4.47 2.82 -15.14
CA GLU A 55 -5.36 3.97 -15.40
C GLU A 55 -6.46 4.06 -14.34
N TYR A 56 -6.99 2.90 -13.94
CA TYR A 56 -8.03 2.79 -12.94
C TYR A 56 -7.60 3.28 -11.56
N VAL A 57 -6.40 2.87 -11.12
CA VAL A 57 -5.79 3.31 -9.87
C VAL A 57 -5.59 4.82 -9.88
N ALA A 58 -5.04 5.36 -10.97
CA ALA A 58 -4.78 6.79 -11.10
C ALA A 58 -6.09 7.61 -11.06
N ARG A 59 -7.11 7.20 -11.82
CA ARG A 59 -8.43 7.87 -11.83
C ARG A 59 -9.10 7.83 -10.48
N THR A 60 -9.08 6.69 -9.80
CA THR A 60 -9.67 6.52 -8.47
C THR A 60 -9.00 7.43 -7.46
N TYR A 61 -7.66 7.49 -7.46
CA TYR A 61 -6.90 8.37 -6.57
C TYR A 61 -7.25 9.85 -6.82
N LEU A 62 -7.18 10.30 -8.07
CA LEU A 62 -7.43 11.70 -8.42
C LEU A 62 -8.88 12.14 -8.16
N LYS A 63 -9.84 11.21 -8.23
CA LYS A 63 -11.26 11.54 -8.03
C LYS A 63 -11.65 11.57 -6.54
N HIS A 64 -11.10 10.67 -5.73
CA HIS A 64 -11.61 10.44 -4.36
C HIS A 64 -10.58 10.66 -3.25
N LEU A 65 -9.27 10.59 -3.57
CA LEU A 65 -8.21 10.55 -2.55
C LEU A 65 -7.21 11.70 -2.68
N SER A 66 -7.18 12.43 -3.81
CA SER A 66 -6.31 13.59 -3.96
C SER A 66 -6.77 14.71 -3.03
N GLY A 67 -6.04 14.90 -1.94
CA GLY A 67 -6.38 15.84 -0.86
C GLY A 67 -7.05 15.20 0.35
N SER A 68 -7.30 13.89 0.34
CA SER A 68 -7.68 13.15 1.55
C SER A 68 -6.48 13.02 2.49
N SER A 69 -6.75 13.00 3.80
CA SER A 69 -5.73 12.72 4.83
C SER A 69 -5.48 11.22 5.01
N VAL A 70 -6.24 10.36 4.34
CA VAL A 70 -6.10 8.90 4.45
C VAL A 70 -4.84 8.45 3.70
N PRO A 71 -3.92 7.72 4.35
CA PRO A 71 -2.76 7.12 3.69
C PRO A 71 -3.15 6.20 2.53
N VAL A 72 -2.40 6.30 1.42
CA VAL A 72 -2.62 5.48 0.22
C VAL A 72 -1.35 4.71 -0.13
N LEU A 73 -1.49 3.39 -0.33
CA LEU A 73 -0.44 2.52 -0.83
C LEU A 73 -0.83 1.98 -2.21
N VAL A 74 0.03 2.16 -3.21
CA VAL A 74 -0.14 1.56 -4.54
C VAL A 74 0.55 0.20 -4.60
N VAL A 75 -0.16 -0.82 -5.07
CA VAL A 75 0.34 -2.20 -5.16
C VAL A 75 0.22 -2.73 -6.59
N GLY A 76 1.34 -3.14 -7.17
CA GLY A 76 1.40 -3.89 -8.42
C GLY A 76 1.29 -5.38 -8.15
N ALA A 77 0.13 -5.96 -8.40
CA ALA A 77 -0.14 -7.39 -8.29
C ALA A 77 0.48 -8.19 -9.44
N LYS A 78 0.51 -9.52 -9.27
CA LYS A 78 1.10 -10.48 -10.22
C LYS A 78 2.55 -10.17 -10.56
N GLY A 79 3.31 -9.68 -9.59
CA GLY A 79 4.73 -9.31 -9.77
C GLY A 79 5.66 -10.48 -10.14
N ASP A 80 5.19 -11.71 -10.08
CA ASP A 80 5.84 -12.91 -10.62
C ASP A 80 5.82 -12.97 -12.16
N ARG A 81 4.89 -12.25 -12.79
CA ARG A 81 4.77 -12.16 -14.25
C ARG A 81 5.65 -11.04 -14.81
N GLY A 82 5.82 -11.03 -16.13
CA GLY A 82 6.48 -9.94 -16.82
C GLY A 82 5.78 -8.61 -16.55
N THR A 83 6.50 -7.63 -16.02
CA THR A 83 5.99 -6.26 -15.84
C THR A 83 5.91 -5.58 -17.18
N VAL A 84 4.72 -5.09 -17.53
CA VAL A 84 4.47 -4.34 -18.77
C VAL A 84 4.40 -2.85 -18.50
N ARG A 85 4.76 -2.05 -19.50
CA ARG A 85 4.54 -0.60 -19.48
C ARG A 85 3.04 -0.34 -19.39
N GLN A 86 2.66 0.62 -18.54
CA GLN A 86 1.26 0.99 -18.37
C GLN A 86 0.86 2.03 -19.41
N ASP A 87 -0.31 1.84 -20.03
CA ASP A 87 -0.96 2.72 -21.01
C ASP A 87 -1.62 3.91 -20.28
N TYR A 88 -0.84 4.64 -19.51
CA TYR A 88 -1.22 5.85 -18.80
C TYR A 88 -0.11 6.89 -18.96
N PRO A 89 -0.42 8.21 -18.98
CA PRO A 89 0.60 9.25 -19.20
C PRO A 89 1.79 9.18 -18.24
N LEU A 90 1.57 8.71 -17.00
CA LEU A 90 2.61 8.52 -15.99
C LEU A 90 2.78 7.04 -15.66
N GLN A 91 4.02 6.57 -15.51
CA GLN A 91 4.24 5.23 -14.99
C GLN A 91 3.97 5.19 -13.47
N PRO A 92 3.63 4.01 -12.89
CA PRO A 92 3.22 3.92 -11.49
C PRO A 92 4.18 4.58 -10.49
N ALA A 93 5.49 4.41 -10.68
CA ALA A 93 6.49 5.03 -9.81
C ALA A 93 6.53 6.56 -9.93
N GLU A 94 6.40 7.08 -11.15
CA GLU A 94 6.37 8.52 -11.41
C GLU A 94 5.09 9.15 -10.84
N PHE A 95 3.95 8.48 -11.01
CA PHE A 95 2.68 8.89 -10.41
C PHE A 95 2.80 8.97 -8.88
N CYS A 96 3.34 7.93 -8.23
CA CYS A 96 3.50 7.93 -6.77
C CYS A 96 4.40 9.07 -6.32
N SER A 97 5.55 9.28 -6.97
CA SER A 97 6.47 10.38 -6.67
C SER A 97 5.79 11.76 -6.80
N ARG A 98 5.07 11.98 -7.90
CA ARG A 98 4.36 13.25 -8.17
C ARG A 98 3.29 13.57 -7.13
N HIS A 99 2.62 12.54 -6.61
CA HIS A 99 1.57 12.67 -5.61
C HIS A 99 2.04 12.43 -4.17
N ARG A 100 3.36 12.38 -3.94
CA ARG A 100 4.00 12.13 -2.62
C ARG A 100 3.49 10.85 -1.94
N LEU A 101 3.16 9.84 -2.74
CA LEU A 101 2.81 8.52 -2.27
C LEU A 101 4.08 7.67 -2.09
N PRO A 102 4.07 6.68 -1.19
CA PRO A 102 5.12 5.67 -1.16
C PRO A 102 5.30 5.01 -2.53
N PRO A 103 6.53 4.57 -2.88
CA PRO A 103 6.76 3.90 -4.17
C PRO A 103 5.87 2.65 -4.30
N PRO A 104 5.44 2.30 -5.53
CA PRO A 104 4.53 1.18 -5.74
C PRO A 104 5.16 -0.13 -5.27
N GLN A 105 4.43 -0.88 -4.45
CA GLN A 105 4.91 -2.15 -3.91
C GLN A 105 4.60 -3.29 -4.88
N ARG A 106 5.59 -4.14 -5.13
CA ARG A 106 5.39 -5.36 -5.93
C ARG A 106 4.84 -6.45 -5.03
N PHE A 107 3.81 -7.14 -5.51
CA PHE A 107 3.17 -8.23 -4.78
C PHE A 107 2.83 -9.40 -5.71
N SER A 108 2.98 -10.63 -5.21
CA SER A 108 2.50 -11.83 -5.89
C SER A 108 2.13 -12.92 -4.89
N CYS A 109 0.99 -13.56 -5.10
CA CYS A 109 0.57 -14.76 -4.38
C CYS A 109 1.25 -16.04 -4.91
N ALA A 110 1.90 -15.98 -6.08
CA ALA A 110 2.56 -17.13 -6.71
C ALA A 110 3.98 -17.37 -6.18
N LEU A 111 4.51 -16.44 -5.36
CA LEU A 111 5.79 -16.60 -4.67
C LEU A 111 5.69 -17.78 -3.68
N ARG A 112 6.61 -18.74 -3.83
CA ARG A 112 6.75 -19.95 -3.00
C ARG A 112 8.11 -19.90 -2.31
N PRO A 113 8.25 -20.43 -1.07
CA PRO A 113 7.29 -21.27 -0.34
C PRO A 113 6.21 -20.51 0.43
N GLN A 114 6.36 -19.21 0.67
CA GLN A 114 5.39 -18.37 1.39
C GLN A 114 5.13 -17.06 0.65
N VAL A 115 3.89 -16.59 0.71
CA VAL A 115 3.50 -15.28 0.20
C VAL A 115 4.11 -14.20 1.10
N PRO A 116 4.82 -13.20 0.53
CA PRO A 116 5.43 -12.14 1.34
C PRO A 116 4.37 -11.35 2.10
N ARG A 117 4.64 -11.08 3.38
CA ARG A 117 3.71 -10.36 4.27
C ARG A 117 3.95 -8.85 4.34
N ASP A 118 5.02 -8.35 3.72
CA ASP A 118 5.52 -6.98 3.86
C ASP A 118 4.48 -5.92 3.49
N VAL A 119 3.67 -6.18 2.46
CA VAL A 119 2.58 -5.26 2.04
C VAL A 119 1.55 -5.11 3.16
N TYR A 120 1.18 -6.19 3.84
CA TYR A 120 0.21 -6.16 4.92
C TYR A 120 0.77 -5.45 6.16
N ILE A 121 2.04 -5.71 6.51
CA ILE A 121 2.72 -5.02 7.61
C ILE A 121 2.81 -3.52 7.31
N LYS A 122 3.10 -3.14 6.07
CA LYS A 122 3.16 -1.75 5.64
C LYS A 122 1.79 -1.08 5.73
N LEU A 123 0.72 -1.74 5.26
CA LEU A 123 -0.66 -1.24 5.40
C LEU A 123 -1.03 -1.03 6.88
N ALA A 124 -0.78 -2.03 7.73
CA ALA A 124 -1.05 -1.92 9.17
C ALA A 124 -0.24 -0.80 9.84
N THR A 125 1.02 -0.62 9.45
CA THR A 125 1.87 0.48 9.93
C THR A 125 1.34 1.84 9.49
N MET A 126 0.93 1.98 8.22
CA MET A 126 0.36 3.22 7.69
C MET A 126 -0.96 3.58 8.36
N ALA A 127 -1.81 2.59 8.63
CA ALA A 127 -3.06 2.77 9.37
C ALA A 127 -2.81 3.19 10.82
N ALA A 128 -1.84 2.55 11.51
CA ALA A 128 -1.52 2.87 12.89
C ALA A 128 -0.78 4.22 13.07
N TYR A 129 0.00 4.64 12.06
CA TYR A 129 0.86 5.83 12.11
C TYR A 129 0.78 6.68 10.83
N PRO A 130 -0.37 7.28 10.50
CA PRO A 130 -0.59 8.00 9.24
C PRO A 130 0.35 9.20 9.04
N ARG A 131 0.82 9.84 10.13
CA ARG A 131 1.73 11.00 10.08
C ARG A 131 3.20 10.65 9.92
N LEU A 132 3.57 9.37 10.01
CA LEU A 132 4.97 8.94 9.87
C LEU A 132 5.39 8.87 8.38
N LEU A 133 4.42 8.87 7.47
CA LEU A 133 4.62 8.83 6.01
C LEU A 133 5.19 10.11 5.41
N ASP A 134 5.12 11.24 6.12
CA ASP A 134 5.73 12.51 5.68
C ASP A 134 7.26 12.50 5.80
N MET A 135 7.84 11.47 6.43
CA MET A 135 9.28 11.32 6.55
C MET A 135 9.83 10.60 5.31
N PRO A 136 10.82 11.18 4.60
CA PRO A 136 11.44 10.53 3.46
C PRO A 136 12.03 9.18 3.93
N THR A 137 11.61 8.11 3.27
CA THR A 137 12.16 6.76 3.46
C THR A 137 13.58 6.70 2.91
N ASP A 138 14.51 7.36 3.58
CA ASP A 138 15.91 6.98 3.52
C ASP A 138 16.07 5.71 4.34
N THR A 139 16.43 4.63 3.64
CA THR A 139 16.57 3.26 4.16
C THR A 139 17.71 3.10 5.18
N THR A 140 18.41 4.18 5.54
CA THR A 140 19.60 4.19 6.39
C THR A 140 19.31 4.50 7.87
N LEU A 141 18.17 5.08 8.21
CA LEU A 141 17.86 5.45 9.61
C LEU A 141 17.33 4.29 10.47
N TRP A 142 16.81 3.22 9.87
CA TRP A 142 16.29 2.06 10.61
C TRP A 142 17.39 1.17 11.20
N LEU A 143 18.61 1.22 10.65
CA LEU A 143 19.76 0.47 11.18
C LEU A 143 20.36 1.11 12.43
N GLN A 144 20.12 2.40 12.69
CA GLN A 144 20.70 3.08 13.86
C GLN A 144 19.82 3.03 15.11
N ALA A 145 18.53 2.69 14.98
CA ALA A 145 17.64 2.54 16.13
C ALA A 145 17.87 1.22 16.93
N GLY A 146 18.70 0.30 16.42
CA GLY A 146 18.95 -1.02 17.03
C GLY A 146 20.22 -1.14 17.89
N LEU A 147 21.07 -0.10 18.00
CA LEU A 147 22.29 -0.14 18.82
C LEU A 147 22.09 0.60 20.16
N GLY A 148 21.23 0.03 21.01
CA GLY A 148 21.09 0.41 22.40
C GLY A 148 22.18 -0.23 23.28
N VAL A 149 23.21 0.55 23.59
CA VAL A 149 24.05 0.56 24.82
C VAL A 149 24.25 -0.79 25.55
N ALA A 150 25.38 -1.44 25.31
CA ALA A 150 25.96 -2.37 26.29
C ALA A 150 26.71 -1.53 27.34
N ALA A 151 26.07 -1.31 28.49
CA ALA A 151 26.69 -0.68 29.65
C ALA A 151 27.83 -1.57 30.19
N THR A 152 29.00 -0.98 30.36
CA THR A 152 30.15 -1.58 31.04
C THR A 152 29.80 -1.81 32.52
N ALA A 153 29.83 -3.06 32.97
CA ALA A 153 29.95 -3.40 34.37
C ALA A 153 31.39 -3.89 34.62
N LEU A 154 32.02 -3.27 35.63
CA LEU A 154 33.38 -3.47 36.14
C LEU A 154 33.69 -4.93 36.51
#